data_AF-A0AAV0AMU4-F1
#
_entry.id   AF-A0AAV0AMU4-F1
#
_cell.length_a   1.000
_cell.length_b   1.000
_cell.length_c   1.000
_cell.angle_alpha   90.00
_cell.angle_beta   90.00
_cell.angle_gamma   90.00
#
_symmetry.space_group_name_H-M   'P 1'
#
loop_
_entity.id
_entity.type
_entity.pdbx_description
1 polymer ?
#
loop_
_entity_poly.entity_id
_entity_poly.type
_entity_poly.pdbx_seq_one_letter_code
_entity_poly.pdbx_strand_id
1 'polypeptide(L)' 'GTIVDKFIGDPFLYNFFIQVQASCSCPSRYIVLKGETNHTVDDLQNIANLASSGFQRATKTVEIATPTYYANLV' A
#
# COMPACT_ATOMS: atom_id res chain seq x y z
N GLY A 1 5.47 -6.09 -4.95
CA GLY A 1 6.29 -5.31 -4.01
C GLY A 1 6.68 -6.19 -2.84
N THR A 2 7.73 -5.82 -2.10
CA THR A 2 8.07 -6.46 -0.83
C THR A 2 7.05 -6.01 0.22
N ILE A 3 6.47 -6.95 0.96
CA ILE A 3 5.47 -6.66 1.99
C ILE A 3 6.02 -7.09 3.34
N VAL A 4 5.88 -6.22 4.34
CA VAL A 4 6.28 -6.50 5.72
C VAL A 4 5.09 -6.25 6.64
N ASP A 5 4.59 -7.34 7.21
CA ASP A 5 3.40 -7.34 8.08
C ASP A 5 3.71 -7.84 9.51
N LYS A 6 4.87 -8.50 9.70
CA LYS A 6 5.29 -9.04 10.99
C LYS A 6 6.44 -8.21 11.55
N PHE A 7 6.43 -7.98 12.88
CA PHE A 7 7.49 -7.37 13.71
C PHE A 7 7.59 -5.83 13.78
N ILE A 8 7.18 -5.08 12.75
CA ILE A 8 7.31 -3.60 12.75
C ILE A 8 5.94 -2.90 12.88
N GLY A 9 4.85 -3.67 12.80
CA GLY A 9 3.50 -3.17 12.96
C GLY A 9 3.16 -2.80 14.41
N ASP A 10 2.08 -2.04 14.56
CA ASP A 10 1.54 -1.73 15.89
C ASP A 10 0.68 -2.93 16.34
N PRO A 11 0.80 -3.42 17.59
CA PRO A 11 0.08 -4.60 18.04
C PRO A 11 -1.45 -4.38 18.13
N PHE A 12 -1.93 -3.13 18.20
CA PHE A 12 -3.35 -2.80 18.29
C PHE A 12 -3.94 -2.31 16.98
N LEU A 13 -3.13 -1.71 16.11
CA LEU A 13 -3.57 -1.21 14.82
C LEU A 13 -3.23 -2.19 13.71
N TYR A 14 -4.20 -2.46 12.86
CA TYR A 14 -3.98 -3.24 11.66
C TYR A 14 -3.22 -2.42 10.62
N ASN A 15 -1.91 -2.62 10.56
CA ASN A 15 -1.02 -1.89 9.67
C ASN A 15 0.02 -2.79 9.03
N PHE A 16 0.42 -2.41 7.81
CA PHE A 16 1.42 -3.13 7.04
C PHE A 16 2.26 -2.16 6.21
N PHE A 17 3.47 -2.56 5.88
CA PHE A 17 4.38 -1.79 5.05
C PHE A 17 4.54 -2.45 3.68
N ILE A 18 4.44 -1.64 2.63
CA ILE A 18 4.69 -2.10 1.25
C ILE A 18 5.78 -1.26 0.61
N GLN A 19 6.76 -1.95 0.04
CA GLN A 19 7.74 -1.37 -0.87
C GLN A 19 7.42 -1.81 -2.30
N VAL A 20 6.86 -0.90 -3.10
CA VAL A 20 6.43 -1.20 -4.47
C VAL A 20 7.53 -0.94 -5.50
N GLN A 21 8.37 0.07 -5.27
CA GLN A 21 9.44 0.47 -6.18
C GLN A 21 10.79 -0.06 -5.71
N ALA A 22 11.54 -0.72 -6.61
CA ALA A 22 12.86 -1.28 -6.29
C ALA A 22 13.92 -0.21 -5.97
N SER A 23 13.73 1.02 -6.46
CA SER A 23 14.69 2.12 -6.34
C SER A 23 14.37 3.13 -5.24
N CYS A 24 13.28 2.97 -4.49
CA CYS A 24 12.97 3.83 -3.34
C CYS A 24 13.16 3.03 -2.04
N SER A 25 14.00 3.54 -1.15
CA SER A 25 14.27 2.95 0.18
C SER A 25 13.23 3.34 1.23
N CYS A 26 12.23 4.15 0.88
CA CYS A 26 11.14 4.55 1.76
C CYS A 26 9.93 3.62 1.52
N PRO A 27 9.57 2.75 2.48
CA PRO A 27 8.36 1.93 2.39
C PRO A 27 7.12 2.76 2.74
N SER A 28 6.02 2.52 2.03
CA SER A 28 4.72 3.12 2.35
C SER A 28 4.02 2.36 3.46
N ARG A 29 3.58 3.08 4.50
CA ARG A 29 2.79 2.53 5.61
C ARG A 29 1.31 2.64 5.33
N TYR A 30 0.60 1.52 5.36
CA TYR A 30 -0.86 1.47 5.26
C TYR A 30 -1.45 1.14 6.64
N ILE A 31 -2.53 1.82 7.00
CA ILE A 31 -3.27 1.60 8.25
C ILE A 31 -4.73 1.40 7.88
N VAL A 32 -5.30 0.27 8.27
CA VAL A 32 -6.73 -0.02 8.06
C VAL A 32 -7.48 0.48 9.28
N LEU A 33 -8.22 1.58 9.11
CA LEU A 33 -8.99 2.20 10.19
C LEU A 33 -10.35 1.52 10.40
N LYS A 34 -10.94 0.98 9.33
CA LYS A 34 -12.26 0.37 9.34
C LYS A 34 -12.30 -0.79 8.37
N GLY A 35 -12.61 -1.99 8.87
CA GLY A 35 -12.80 -3.20 8.06
C GLY A 35 -14.21 -3.74 8.24
N GLU A 36 -15.17 -3.24 7.46
CA GLU A 36 -16.54 -3.80 7.42
C GLU A 36 -16.64 -4.99 6.45
N THR A 37 -15.70 -5.07 5.51
CA THR A 37 -15.55 -6.16 4.57
C THR A 37 -14.66 -7.23 5.18
N ASN A 38 -15.07 -8.50 5.11
CA ASN A 38 -14.30 -9.68 5.56
C ASN A 38 -13.09 -9.99 4.66
N HIS A 39 -12.28 -8.98 4.32
CA HIS A 39 -11.06 -9.15 3.54
C HIS A 39 -9.91 -9.57 4.45
N THR A 40 -9.10 -10.52 3.98
CA THR A 40 -7.88 -10.92 4.68
C THR A 40 -6.78 -9.88 4.51
N VAL A 41 -5.72 -9.95 5.32
CA VAL A 41 -4.56 -9.05 5.19
C VAL A 41 -3.96 -9.16 3.80
N ASP A 42 -3.81 -10.39 3.31
CA ASP A 42 -3.21 -10.70 2.02
C ASP A 42 -4.02 -10.09 0.86
N ASP A 43 -5.35 -10.10 0.96
CA ASP A 43 -6.24 -9.46 -0.02
C ASP A 43 -5.99 -7.95 -0.08
N LEU A 44 -5.92 -7.29 1.07
CA LEU A 44 -5.69 -5.85 1.15
C LEU A 44 -4.30 -5.47 0.63
N GLN A 45 -3.29 -6.28 0.94
CA GLN A 45 -1.93 -6.09 0.44
C GLN A 45 -1.85 -6.27 -1.08
N ASN A 46 -2.57 -7.25 -1.64
CA ASN A 46 -2.65 -7.47 -3.08
C ASN A 46 -3.37 -6.31 -3.80
N ILE A 47 -4.50 -5.85 -3.25
CA ILE A 47 -5.25 -4.71 -3.78
C ILE A 47 -4.38 -3.44 -3.76
N ALA A 48 -3.67 -3.18 -2.66
CA ALA A 48 -2.78 -2.03 -2.56
C ALA A 48 -1.64 -2.09 -3.60
N ASN A 49 -0.99 -3.25 -3.77
CA ASN A 49 0.04 -3.44 -4.80
C ASN A 49 -0.51 -3.24 -6.22
N LEU A 50 -1.68 -3.80 -6.52
CA LEU A 50 -2.34 -3.62 -7.82
C LEU A 50 -2.68 -2.15 -8.06
N ALA A 51 -3.26 -1.48 -7.07
CA ALA A 51 -3.59 -0.06 -7.14
C ALA A 51 -2.36 0.81 -7.43
N SER A 52 -1.19 0.51 -6.85
CA SER A 52 0.07 1.24 -7.10
C SER A 52 0.64 1.07 -8.51
N SER A 53 0.23 0.03 -9.25
CA SER A 53 0.64 -0.19 -10.65
C SER A 53 -0.29 0.47 -11.68
N GLY A 54 -1.48 0.91 -11.24
CA GLY A 54 -2.53 1.46 -12.11
C GLY A 54 -2.39 2.93 -12.52
N PHE A 55 -1.28 3.59 -12.21
CA PHE A 55 -1.12 5.03 -12.46
C PHE A 55 -0.83 5.31 -13.95
N GLN A 56 -1.83 5.83 -14.67
CA GLN A 56 -1.78 5.99 -16.13
C GLN A 56 -0.70 6.95 -16.65
N ARG A 57 -0.22 7.91 -15.84
CA ARG A 57 0.80 8.88 -16.28
C ARG A 57 2.24 8.36 -16.15
N ALA A 58 2.46 7.24 -15.47
CA ALA A 58 3.79 6.66 -15.36
C ALA A 58 3.76 5.16 -15.64
N THR A 59 4.70 4.68 -16.45
CA THR A 59 4.89 3.24 -16.72
C THR A 59 5.61 2.50 -15.59
N LYS A 60 5.88 3.19 -14.48
CA LYS A 60 6.50 2.65 -13.27
C LYS A 60 5.47 2.55 -12.16
N THR A 61 5.69 1.60 -11.26
CA THR A 61 4.92 1.53 -10.02
C THR A 61 5.17 2.76 -9.17
N VAL A 62 4.09 3.30 -8.61
CA VAL A 62 4.13 4.45 -7.70
C VAL A 62 4.25 3.94 -6.27
N GLU A 63 4.97 4.68 -5.41
CA GLU A 63 5.21 4.31 -4.01
C GLU A 63 3.89 4.19 -3.21
N ILE A 64 2.94 5.08 -3.48
CA ILE A 64 1.63 5.17 -2.82
C ILE A 64 0.55 4.71 -3.82
N ALA A 65 -0.58 4.22 -3.31
CA ALA A 65 -1.74 3.88 -4.13
C ALA A 65 -2.15 5.02 -5.07
N THR A 66 -2.43 4.66 -6.34
CA THR A 66 -2.87 5.58 -7.40
C THR A 66 -3.96 6.59 -7.00
N PRO A 67 -5.06 6.20 -6.31
CA PRO A 67 -6.09 7.16 -5.92
C PRO A 67 -5.57 8.25 -4.97
N THR A 68 -4.72 7.90 -3.99
CA THR A 68 -4.10 8.87 -3.08
C THR A 68 -3.16 9.79 -3.84
N TYR A 69 -2.42 9.26 -4.81
CA TYR A 69 -1.54 10.05 -5.65
C TYR A 69 -2.32 11.07 -6.49
N TYR A 70 -3.47 10.67 -7.08
CA TYR A 70 -4.36 11.59 -7.77
C TYR A 70 -4.96 12.65 -6.85
N ALA A 71 -5.37 12.28 -5.64
CA ALA A 71 -5.91 13.23 -4.67
C ALA A 71 -4.90 14.31 -4.28
N ASN A 72 -3.59 14.01 -4.30
CA ASN A 72 -2.54 14.99 -4.05
C ASN A 72 -2.22 15.88 -5.25
N LEU A 73 -2.62 15.49 -6.47
CA LEU A 73 -2.41 16.28 -7.68
C LEU A 73 -3.53 17.30 -7.94
N VAL A 74 -4.68 17.12 -7.30
CA VAL A 74 -5.86 18.02 -7.38
C VAL A 74 -5.75 19.08 -6.30
#